data_AF-A0A679GL91-F1
#
_entry.id   AF-A0A679GL91-F1
#
_cell.length_a   1.000
_cell.length_b   1.000
_cell.length_c   1.000
_cell.angle_alpha   90.00
_cell.angle_beta   90.00
_cell.angle_gamma   90.00
#
_symmetry.space_group_name_H-M   'P 1'
#
loop_
_entity.id
_entity.type
_entity.pdbx_description
1 polymer ?
#
loop_
_entity_poly.entity_id
_entity_poly.type
_entity_poly.pdbx_seq_one_letter_code
_entity_poly.pdbx_strand_id
1 'polypeptide(L)'
;MTALDFTQWLPIRAFEQAGNWQLDWAWFGTTPLARPFFSDDVDEALRLPFNLALRRQTGLDALLDWQARSPGLEPSLLVFHTSRCGSTLLAQLLRALPGHVVLSEPPPLDAVLRAHYRDPGASAWQAETVRALCSAYGQRRHGDETRLVVKLDAWNLFEAQLLRRLCPEVPCLFLYRDPLEVVVSHQRQPGLHAVPGLLGPSGLDGLPGREALAPGDYLAWMVGQLLQAGLDLCSAGEAVALNYRELPGALWGRLGPLLCIDPAAVPHLQAVAGHDAKRPAMAFSADGEAKRSEADDATRAAVERWARAPFEALEAFSPRQL
;
A
#
# COMPACT_ATOMS: atom_id res chain seq x y z
N MET A 1 12.00 -21.35 26.71
CA MET A 1 10.58 -20.94 26.65
C MET A 1 9.91 -21.75 25.56
N THR A 2 8.67 -22.19 25.74
CA THR A 2 7.91 -22.90 24.70
C THR A 2 7.64 -21.94 23.55
N ALA A 3 7.97 -22.34 22.32
CA ALA A 3 7.81 -21.47 21.16
C ALA A 3 6.32 -21.13 20.93
N LEU A 4 6.02 -19.84 20.75
CA LEU A 4 4.64 -19.36 20.57
C LEU A 4 4.03 -19.88 19.26
N ASP A 5 2.73 -20.14 19.26
CA ASP A 5 1.96 -20.51 18.07
C ASP A 5 1.09 -19.32 17.65
N PHE A 6 1.33 -18.80 16.45
CA PHE A 6 0.60 -17.67 15.89
C PHE A 6 -0.38 -18.07 14.78
N THR A 7 -0.79 -19.34 14.72
CA THR A 7 -1.87 -19.80 13.83
C THR A 7 -3.08 -18.89 13.98
N GLN A 8 -3.48 -18.22 12.90
CA GLN A 8 -4.60 -17.27 12.86
C GLN A 8 -4.41 -15.95 13.63
N TRP A 9 -3.20 -15.69 14.13
CA TRP A 9 -2.82 -14.39 14.69
C TRP A 9 -2.08 -13.58 13.64
N LEU A 10 -2.39 -12.28 13.56
CA LEU A 10 -1.69 -11.35 12.69
C LEU A 10 -1.03 -10.24 13.52
N PRO A 11 0.16 -9.77 13.12
CA PRO A 11 0.73 -8.54 13.66
C PRO A 11 -0.20 -7.36 13.35
N ILE A 12 -0.49 -6.53 14.35
CA ILE A 12 -1.38 -5.36 14.21
C ILE A 12 -0.69 -4.05 14.52
N ARG A 13 0.45 -4.08 15.24
CA ARG A 13 1.29 -2.91 15.49
C ARG A 13 2.76 -3.33 15.57
N ALA A 14 3.65 -2.53 14.99
CA ALA A 14 5.08 -2.60 15.26
C ALA A 14 5.53 -1.25 15.82
N PHE A 15 6.28 -1.27 16.92
CA PHE A 15 6.71 -0.05 17.59
C PHE A 15 8.02 -0.28 18.35
N GLU A 16 8.76 0.80 18.57
CA GLU A 16 9.97 0.79 19.37
C GLU A 16 9.62 1.24 20.80
N GLN A 17 10.18 0.52 21.78
CA GLN A 17 10.08 0.86 23.20
C GLN A 17 11.42 0.62 23.89
N ALA A 18 12.03 1.68 24.41
CA ALA A 18 13.28 1.64 25.18
C ALA A 18 14.44 0.92 24.44
N GLY A 19 14.62 1.23 23.17
CA GLY A 19 15.63 0.68 22.26
C GLY A 19 15.25 -0.67 21.63
N ASN A 20 14.07 -1.21 21.92
CA ASN A 20 13.67 -2.55 21.47
C ASN A 20 12.40 -2.51 20.63
N TRP A 21 12.45 -3.16 19.47
CA TRP A 21 11.27 -3.31 18.61
C TRP A 21 10.35 -4.42 19.10
N GLN A 22 9.06 -4.10 19.15
CA GLN A 22 8.00 -4.98 19.61
C GLN A 22 6.87 -5.07 18.59
N LEU A 23 6.13 -6.18 18.67
CA LEU A 23 4.95 -6.46 17.88
C LEU A 23 3.77 -6.73 18.79
N ASP A 24 2.65 -6.07 18.50
CA ASP A 24 1.35 -6.49 19.01
C ASP A 24 0.66 -7.41 18.01
N TRP A 25 -0.02 -8.41 18.54
CA TRP A 25 -0.75 -9.42 17.77
C TRP A 25 -2.20 -9.49 18.22
N ALA A 26 -3.10 -9.62 17.26
CA ALA A 26 -4.49 -9.98 17.50
C ALA A 26 -4.84 -11.28 16.77
N TRP A 27 -5.78 -12.03 17.33
CA TRP A 27 -6.35 -13.20 16.70
C TRP A 27 -7.44 -12.78 15.72
N PHE A 28 -7.29 -13.18 14.46
CA PHE A 28 -8.27 -12.94 13.40
C PHE A 28 -9.07 -14.19 13.06
N GLY A 29 -8.70 -15.36 13.61
CA GLY A 29 -9.34 -16.62 13.27
C GLY A 29 -9.25 -16.88 11.77
N THR A 30 -10.38 -17.26 11.19
CA THR A 30 -10.59 -17.37 9.74
C THR A 30 -11.39 -16.18 9.21
N THR A 31 -11.35 -15.00 9.84
CA THR A 31 -12.02 -13.81 9.27
C THR A 31 -11.19 -13.28 8.10
N PRO A 32 -11.75 -13.14 6.87
CA PRO A 32 -11.04 -12.55 5.74
C PRO A 32 -10.65 -11.09 6.02
N LEU A 33 -9.52 -10.65 5.45
CA LEU A 33 -9.16 -9.23 5.41
C LEU A 33 -10.00 -8.59 4.30
N ALA A 34 -11.15 -8.02 4.66
CA ALA A 34 -12.19 -7.61 3.72
C ALA A 34 -12.24 -6.11 3.49
N ARG A 35 -11.70 -5.32 4.43
CA ARG A 35 -11.94 -3.87 4.47
C ARG A 35 -10.98 -3.09 3.56
N PRO A 36 -11.31 -1.82 3.26
CA PRO A 36 -10.48 -0.97 2.39
C PRO A 36 -9.03 -0.80 2.88
N PHE A 37 -8.83 -0.81 4.20
CA PHE A 37 -7.52 -0.71 4.86
C PHE A 37 -7.37 -1.79 5.94
N PHE A 38 -6.15 -2.26 6.16
CA PHE A 38 -5.85 -3.26 7.18
C PHE A 38 -6.16 -2.74 8.60
N SER A 39 -6.00 -1.44 8.84
CA SER A 39 -6.41 -0.80 10.10
C SER A 39 -7.90 -1.01 10.40
N ASP A 40 -8.77 -1.01 9.38
CA ASP A 40 -10.20 -1.24 9.55
C ASP A 40 -10.49 -2.71 9.92
N ASP A 41 -9.73 -3.65 9.35
CA ASP A 41 -9.80 -5.07 9.73
C ASP A 41 -9.29 -5.28 11.18
N VAL A 42 -8.23 -4.55 11.57
CA VAL A 42 -7.70 -4.54 12.94
C VAL A 42 -8.73 -4.01 13.92
N ASP A 43 -9.38 -2.88 13.62
CA ASP A 43 -10.41 -2.28 14.47
C ASP A 43 -11.56 -3.26 14.71
N GLU A 44 -11.98 -4.01 13.69
CA GLU A 44 -12.99 -5.05 13.84
C GLU A 44 -12.49 -6.23 14.69
N ALA A 45 -11.28 -6.72 14.45
CA ALA A 45 -10.68 -7.79 15.25
C ALA A 45 -10.55 -7.38 16.73
N LEU A 46 -10.20 -6.13 17.01
CA LEU A 46 -10.05 -5.60 18.37
C LEU A 46 -11.38 -5.43 19.11
N ARG A 47 -12.53 -5.49 18.43
CA ARG A 47 -13.85 -5.52 19.08
C ARG A 47 -14.18 -6.89 19.68
N LEU A 48 -13.45 -7.94 19.31
CA LEU A 48 -13.66 -9.28 19.88
C LEU A 48 -13.23 -9.30 21.35
N PRO A 49 -14.08 -9.75 22.30
CA PRO A 49 -13.71 -9.87 23.71
C PRO A 49 -12.42 -10.68 23.94
N PHE A 50 -12.17 -11.67 23.08
CA PHE A 50 -10.94 -12.45 23.09
C PHE A 50 -9.69 -11.58 22.92
N ASN A 51 -9.68 -10.65 21.94
CA ASN A 51 -8.54 -9.77 21.71
C ASN A 51 -8.41 -8.67 22.78
N LEU A 52 -9.50 -8.31 23.46
CA LEU A 52 -9.41 -7.40 24.60
C LEU A 52 -8.66 -8.04 25.78
N ALA A 53 -8.82 -9.34 26.00
CA ALA A 53 -8.24 -10.06 27.13
C ALA A 53 -6.90 -10.76 26.83
N LEU A 54 -6.69 -11.24 25.60
CA LEU A 54 -5.63 -12.19 25.26
C LEU A 54 -4.68 -11.72 24.14
N ARG A 55 -4.66 -10.41 23.83
CA ARG A 55 -3.64 -9.83 22.95
C ARG A 55 -2.23 -10.22 23.39
N ARG A 56 -1.35 -10.42 22.42
CA ARG A 56 0.04 -10.79 22.66
C ARG A 56 0.95 -9.66 22.23
N GLN A 57 1.98 -9.42 23.03
CA GLN A 57 3.07 -8.51 22.72
C GLN A 57 4.37 -9.31 22.75
N THR A 58 5.17 -9.23 21.69
CA THR A 58 6.43 -9.97 21.57
C THR A 58 7.56 -9.10 21.03
N GLY A 59 8.80 -9.58 21.15
CA GLY A 59 9.90 -9.08 20.32
C GLY A 59 9.80 -9.57 18.87
N LEU A 60 10.75 -9.11 18.04
CA LEU A 60 10.87 -9.54 16.64
C LEU A 60 11.32 -11.00 16.50
N ASP A 61 12.06 -11.52 17.49
CA ASP A 61 12.52 -12.91 17.57
C ASP A 61 11.36 -13.92 17.45
N ALA A 62 10.23 -13.66 18.13
CA ALA A 62 9.06 -14.52 18.05
C ALA A 62 8.43 -14.55 16.64
N LEU A 63 8.52 -13.46 15.88
CA LEU A 63 8.05 -13.39 14.49
C LEU A 63 8.98 -14.21 13.56
N LEU A 64 10.30 -14.10 13.76
CA LEU A 64 11.29 -14.85 12.98
C LEU A 64 11.17 -16.36 13.24
N ASP A 65 11.04 -16.75 14.52
CA ASP A 65 10.79 -18.14 14.93
C ASP A 65 9.50 -18.69 14.30
N TRP A 66 8.44 -17.86 14.24
CA TRP A 66 7.18 -18.24 13.62
C TRP A 66 7.33 -18.45 12.11
N GLN A 67 7.99 -17.53 11.40
CA GLN A 67 8.26 -17.66 9.96
C GLN A 67 9.01 -18.96 9.66
N ALA A 68 10.02 -19.32 10.45
CA ALA A 68 10.81 -20.53 10.24
C ALA A 68 9.99 -21.82 10.43
N ARG A 69 9.02 -21.82 11.37
CA ARG A 69 8.19 -22.98 11.70
C ARG A 69 6.95 -23.12 10.84
N SER A 70 6.36 -22.00 10.42
CA SER A 70 5.10 -21.94 9.69
C SER A 70 5.17 -20.83 8.63
N PRO A 71 5.93 -21.06 7.54
CA PRO A 71 6.06 -20.08 6.47
C PRO A 71 4.70 -19.88 5.76
N GLY A 72 4.29 -18.62 5.64
CA GLY A 72 3.14 -18.22 4.85
C GLY A 72 3.47 -18.08 3.36
N LEU A 73 2.49 -17.59 2.61
CA LEU A 73 2.65 -17.18 1.23
C LEU A 73 3.68 -16.05 1.11
N GLU A 74 4.54 -16.14 0.12
CA GLU A 74 5.34 -15.00 -0.31
C GLU A 74 4.46 -13.98 -1.06
N PRO A 75 4.80 -12.67 -1.05
CA PRO A 75 4.11 -11.69 -1.87
C PRO A 75 4.10 -12.11 -3.34
N SER A 76 2.94 -12.12 -3.96
CA SER A 76 2.77 -12.38 -5.40
C SER A 76 2.59 -11.09 -6.21
N LEU A 77 2.34 -9.96 -5.54
CA LEU A 77 2.22 -8.65 -6.16
C LEU A 77 2.49 -7.56 -5.12
N LEU A 78 3.29 -6.57 -5.48
CA LEU A 78 3.44 -5.32 -4.73
C LEU A 78 2.72 -4.18 -5.47
N VAL A 79 1.94 -3.39 -4.76
CA VAL A 79 1.23 -2.24 -5.33
C VAL A 79 1.72 -0.97 -4.65
N PHE A 80 2.50 -0.20 -5.41
CA PHE A 80 2.89 1.18 -5.09
C PHE A 80 1.91 2.15 -5.73
N HIS A 81 1.79 3.35 -5.17
CA HIS A 81 0.84 4.33 -5.70
C HIS A 81 1.09 5.77 -5.24
N THR A 82 0.52 6.73 -5.96
CA THR A 82 0.61 8.17 -5.63
C THR A 82 -0.40 8.67 -4.59
N SER A 83 -1.18 7.77 -3.95
CA SER A 83 -2.35 8.12 -3.13
C SER A 83 -3.50 8.71 -3.96
N ARG A 84 -4.75 8.49 -3.51
CA ARG A 84 -5.98 9.01 -4.17
C ARG A 84 -6.12 8.68 -5.68
N CYS A 85 -5.42 7.66 -6.17
CA CYS A 85 -5.34 7.26 -7.56
C CYS A 85 -6.13 5.97 -7.90
N GLY A 86 -7.00 5.51 -7.01
CA GLY A 86 -7.79 4.29 -7.21
C GLY A 86 -7.14 3.01 -6.69
N SER A 87 -6.08 3.09 -5.88
CA SER A 87 -5.42 1.89 -5.31
C SER A 87 -6.35 1.06 -4.43
N THR A 88 -7.33 1.69 -3.77
CA THR A 88 -8.40 0.97 -3.06
C THR A 88 -9.31 0.18 -4.00
N LEU A 89 -9.65 0.71 -5.20
CA LEU A 89 -10.45 -0.02 -6.19
C LEU A 89 -9.69 -1.25 -6.69
N LEU A 90 -8.41 -1.09 -7.04
CA LEU A 90 -7.54 -2.21 -7.43
C LEU A 90 -7.51 -3.29 -6.33
N ALA A 91 -7.27 -2.90 -5.07
CA ALA A 91 -7.25 -3.83 -3.95
C ALA A 91 -8.58 -4.58 -3.77
N GLN A 92 -9.71 -3.90 -3.92
CA GLN A 92 -11.02 -4.55 -3.83
C GLN A 92 -11.31 -5.53 -4.97
N LEU A 93 -10.94 -5.18 -6.20
CA LEU A 93 -11.10 -6.08 -7.35
C LEU A 93 -10.25 -7.33 -7.18
N LEU A 94 -9.00 -7.19 -6.72
CA LEU A 94 -8.13 -8.33 -6.45
C LEU A 94 -8.65 -9.18 -5.28
N ARG A 95 -9.29 -8.57 -4.29
CA ARG A 95 -9.87 -9.28 -3.15
C ARG A 95 -11.13 -10.07 -3.50
N ALA A 96 -11.83 -9.66 -4.55
CA ALA A 96 -13.00 -10.38 -5.06
C ALA A 96 -12.61 -11.71 -5.75
N LEU A 97 -11.32 -11.95 -5.99
CA LEU A 97 -10.83 -13.19 -6.57
C LEU A 97 -10.62 -14.27 -5.50
N PRO A 98 -11.01 -15.52 -5.77
CA PRO A 98 -10.72 -16.64 -4.87
C PRO A 98 -9.22 -16.78 -4.57
N GLY A 99 -8.90 -17.19 -3.35
CA GLY A 99 -7.54 -17.44 -2.90
C GLY A 99 -6.61 -16.21 -2.78
N HIS A 100 -7.11 -14.99 -3.01
CA HIS A 100 -6.33 -13.75 -2.87
C HIS A 100 -6.43 -13.17 -1.47
N VAL A 101 -5.29 -13.06 -0.80
CA VAL A 101 -5.14 -12.25 0.41
C VAL A 101 -4.61 -10.89 -0.01
N VAL A 102 -5.46 -9.86 0.10
CA VAL A 102 -5.07 -8.49 -0.22
C VAL A 102 -4.84 -7.70 1.05
N LEU A 103 -3.58 -7.46 1.36
CA LEU A 103 -3.13 -6.66 2.49
C LEU A 103 -3.01 -5.19 2.06
N SER A 104 -3.78 -4.30 2.71
CA SER A 104 -3.89 -2.90 2.30
C SER A 104 -3.33 -1.95 3.36
N GLU A 105 -2.18 -1.36 3.07
CA GLU A 105 -1.51 -0.34 3.91
C GLU A 105 -1.34 -0.81 5.38
N PRO A 106 -0.68 -1.96 5.62
CA PRO A 106 -0.53 -2.54 6.96
C PRO A 106 0.47 -1.72 7.81
N PRO A 107 0.02 -1.04 8.89
CA PRO A 107 0.90 -0.18 9.69
C PRO A 107 2.16 -0.87 10.28
N PRO A 108 2.13 -2.16 10.68
CA PRO A 108 3.35 -2.81 11.16
C PRO A 108 4.42 -2.95 10.08
N LEU A 109 4.02 -3.19 8.83
CA LEU A 109 4.96 -3.29 7.71
C LEU A 109 5.56 -1.92 7.41
N ASP A 110 4.74 -0.87 7.34
CA ASP A 110 5.21 0.50 7.14
C ASP A 110 6.22 0.91 8.23
N ALA A 111 5.87 0.65 9.51
CA ALA A 111 6.75 0.98 10.63
C ALA A 111 8.11 0.29 10.53
N VAL A 112 8.15 -0.99 10.12
CA VAL A 112 9.41 -1.72 9.92
C VAL A 112 10.16 -1.25 8.67
N LEU A 113 9.48 -1.00 7.55
CA LEU A 113 10.09 -0.44 6.33
C LEU A 113 10.79 0.90 6.62
N ARG A 114 10.17 1.74 7.46
CA ARG A 114 10.70 3.05 7.85
C ARG A 114 11.59 3.03 9.09
N ALA A 115 11.87 1.86 9.69
CA ALA A 115 12.65 1.74 10.92
C ALA A 115 14.02 2.40 10.83
N HIS A 116 14.69 2.27 9.68
CA HIS A 116 16.01 2.86 9.41
C HIS A 116 16.08 4.39 9.50
N TYR A 117 14.95 5.10 9.41
CA TYR A 117 14.92 6.55 9.64
C TYR A 117 15.04 6.95 11.11
N ARG A 118 14.82 6.01 12.04
CA ARG A 118 14.80 6.25 13.49
C ARG A 118 15.87 5.46 14.23
N ASP A 119 16.19 4.28 13.73
CA ASP A 119 17.12 3.33 14.32
C ASP A 119 18.27 3.05 13.33
N PRO A 120 19.48 3.60 13.56
CA PRO A 120 20.66 3.32 12.74
C PRO A 120 21.03 1.83 12.68
N GLY A 121 20.66 1.06 13.72
CA GLY A 121 20.87 -0.38 13.78
C GLY A 121 19.85 -1.19 12.95
N ALA A 122 18.79 -0.55 12.43
CA ALA A 122 17.72 -1.24 11.70
C ALA A 122 18.22 -2.04 10.50
N SER A 123 19.26 -1.55 9.82
CA SER A 123 19.83 -2.22 8.65
C SER A 123 20.24 -3.68 8.89
N ALA A 124 20.55 -4.06 10.15
CA ALA A 124 20.96 -5.42 10.51
C ALA A 124 19.80 -6.42 10.60
N TRP A 125 18.57 -5.97 10.86
CA TRP A 125 17.42 -6.86 11.14
C TRP A 125 16.20 -6.58 10.25
N GLN A 126 16.11 -5.39 9.67
CA GLN A 126 14.93 -4.89 8.96
C GLN A 126 14.52 -5.79 7.80
N ALA A 127 15.48 -6.23 6.98
CA ALA A 127 15.23 -7.08 5.82
C ALA A 127 14.53 -8.40 6.20
N GLU A 128 15.01 -9.06 7.25
CA GLU A 128 14.46 -10.33 7.73
C GLU A 128 13.08 -10.13 8.35
N THR A 129 12.91 -9.08 9.16
CA THR A 129 11.62 -8.73 9.75
C THR A 129 10.56 -8.39 8.71
N VAL A 130 10.91 -7.70 7.62
CA VAL A 130 9.98 -7.45 6.50
C VAL A 130 9.53 -8.77 5.86
N ARG A 131 10.45 -9.70 5.58
CA ARG A 131 10.09 -11.02 5.03
C ARG A 131 9.17 -11.78 6.00
N ALA A 132 9.48 -11.74 7.29
CA ALA A 132 8.73 -12.44 8.30
C ALA A 132 7.33 -11.85 8.51
N LEU A 133 7.18 -10.52 8.44
CA LEU A 133 5.88 -9.85 8.43
C LEU A 133 5.05 -10.27 7.21
N CYS A 134 5.62 -10.24 6.00
CA CYS A 134 4.94 -10.72 4.79
C CYS A 134 4.50 -12.18 4.95
N SER A 135 5.36 -13.05 5.47
CA SER A 135 5.03 -14.45 5.77
C SER A 135 3.88 -14.57 6.78
N ALA A 136 3.89 -13.77 7.85
CA ALA A 136 2.82 -13.77 8.86
C ALA A 136 1.47 -13.33 8.27
N TYR A 137 1.46 -12.35 7.35
CA TYR A 137 0.25 -11.94 6.64
C TYR A 137 -0.18 -12.92 5.55
N GLY A 138 0.77 -13.66 4.98
CA GLY A 138 0.54 -14.74 4.02
C GLY A 138 0.09 -16.06 4.63
N GLN A 139 -0.20 -16.12 5.94
CA GLN A 139 -0.73 -17.33 6.55
C GLN A 139 -1.99 -17.82 5.83
N ARG A 140 -2.03 -19.14 5.55
CA ARG A 140 -3.22 -19.82 5.02
C ARG A 140 -4.21 -20.07 6.16
N ARG A 141 -5.04 -19.08 6.48
CA ARG A 141 -6.00 -19.14 7.59
C ARG A 141 -7.28 -19.85 7.18
N HIS A 142 -7.66 -19.80 5.90
CA HIS A 142 -8.84 -20.45 5.31
C HIS A 142 -8.52 -21.77 4.62
N GLY A 143 -7.30 -21.91 4.10
CA GLY A 143 -6.80 -23.11 3.43
C GLY A 143 -6.81 -23.05 1.90
N ASP A 144 -7.50 -22.07 1.30
CA ASP A 144 -7.58 -21.85 -0.15
C ASP A 144 -6.71 -20.66 -0.62
N GLU A 145 -5.98 -20.01 0.29
CA GLU A 145 -5.13 -18.88 -0.06
C GLU A 145 -3.92 -19.31 -0.91
N THR A 146 -3.77 -18.66 -2.05
CA THR A 146 -2.72 -18.94 -3.04
C THR A 146 -1.92 -17.71 -3.43
N ARG A 147 -2.43 -16.50 -3.16
CA ARG A 147 -1.81 -15.23 -3.54
C ARG A 147 -1.82 -14.22 -2.41
N LEU A 148 -0.68 -13.57 -2.19
CA LEU A 148 -0.56 -12.45 -1.26
C LEU A 148 -0.27 -11.17 -2.06
N VAL A 149 -1.25 -10.28 -2.11
CA VAL A 149 -1.08 -8.93 -2.68
C VAL A 149 -0.82 -7.97 -1.55
N VAL A 150 0.28 -7.22 -1.62
CA VAL A 150 0.60 -6.17 -0.65
C VAL A 150 0.45 -4.82 -1.35
N LYS A 151 -0.56 -4.06 -0.95
CA LYS A 151 -0.68 -2.64 -1.29
C LYS A 151 0.00 -1.84 -0.17
N LEU A 152 1.04 -1.09 -0.54
CA LEU A 152 1.85 -0.32 0.40
C LEU A 152 1.26 1.06 0.62
N ASP A 153 1.65 1.74 1.70
CA ASP A 153 1.41 3.16 1.85
C ASP A 153 2.13 3.94 0.75
N ALA A 154 1.57 5.09 0.36
CA ALA A 154 2.09 5.86 -0.77
C ALA A 154 3.57 6.24 -0.60
N TRP A 155 3.97 6.59 0.62
CA TRP A 155 5.35 6.96 0.94
C TRP A 155 6.32 5.77 0.96
N ASN A 156 5.85 4.52 0.97
CA ASN A 156 6.74 3.36 0.87
C ASN A 156 7.41 3.19 -0.49
N LEU A 157 7.07 4.04 -1.47
CA LEU A 157 7.88 4.21 -2.69
C LEU A 157 9.36 4.47 -2.37
N PHE A 158 9.66 5.21 -1.30
CA PHE A 158 11.04 5.51 -0.92
C PHE A 158 11.77 4.31 -0.30
N GLU A 159 11.04 3.28 0.13
CA GLU A 159 11.57 1.99 0.59
C GLU A 159 11.47 0.89 -0.47
N ALA A 160 11.01 1.21 -1.69
CA ALA A 160 10.79 0.22 -2.75
C ALA A 160 12.04 -0.62 -3.04
N GLN A 161 13.23 -0.01 -3.03
CA GLN A 161 14.49 -0.71 -3.28
C GLN A 161 14.79 -1.82 -2.26
N LEU A 162 14.37 -1.67 -1.00
CA LEU A 162 14.44 -2.77 -0.03
C LEU A 162 13.53 -3.91 -0.48
N LEU A 163 12.27 -3.63 -0.79
CA LEU A 163 11.29 -4.63 -1.24
C LEU A 163 11.73 -5.33 -2.54
N ARG A 164 12.31 -4.60 -3.50
CA ARG A 164 12.86 -5.17 -4.75
C ARG A 164 14.00 -6.14 -4.49
N ARG A 165 14.90 -5.85 -3.53
CA ARG A 165 15.96 -6.80 -3.13
C ARG A 165 15.42 -8.02 -2.40
N LEU A 166 14.35 -7.86 -1.61
CA LEU A 166 13.74 -8.99 -0.89
C LEU A 166 12.98 -9.91 -1.85
N CYS A 167 12.32 -9.35 -2.85
CA CYS A 167 11.39 -10.04 -3.73
C CYS A 167 11.61 -9.66 -5.21
N PRO A 168 12.78 -10.00 -5.81
CA PRO A 168 13.15 -9.52 -7.14
C PRO A 168 12.21 -10.01 -8.25
N GLU A 169 11.70 -11.24 -8.13
CA GLU A 169 10.80 -11.82 -9.14
C GLU A 169 9.33 -11.38 -8.97
N VAL A 170 9.00 -10.71 -7.85
CA VAL A 170 7.61 -10.32 -7.58
C VAL A 170 7.25 -9.12 -8.45
N PRO A 171 6.18 -9.18 -9.24
CA PRO A 171 5.75 -8.05 -10.05
C PRO A 171 5.32 -6.87 -9.16
N CYS A 172 5.67 -5.66 -9.59
CA CYS A 172 5.19 -4.43 -8.97
C CYS A 172 4.26 -3.68 -9.92
N LEU A 173 3.18 -3.12 -9.39
CA LEU A 173 2.39 -2.09 -10.05
C LEU A 173 2.68 -0.74 -9.43
N PHE A 174 2.78 0.30 -10.26
CA PHE A 174 2.75 1.68 -9.82
C PHE A 174 1.49 2.37 -10.35
N LEU A 175 0.53 2.59 -9.46
CA LEU A 175 -0.74 3.21 -9.80
C LEU A 175 -0.72 4.72 -9.57
N TYR A 176 -1.04 5.48 -10.61
CA TYR A 176 -1.03 6.94 -10.59
C TYR A 176 -2.29 7.52 -11.23
N ARG A 177 -2.50 8.82 -11.04
CA ARG A 177 -3.64 9.59 -11.53
C ARG A 177 -3.16 11.00 -11.86
N ASP A 178 -3.95 11.75 -12.62
CA ASP A 178 -3.70 13.17 -12.87
C ASP A 178 -3.38 13.89 -11.53
N PRO A 179 -2.21 14.55 -11.41
CA PRO A 179 -1.76 15.13 -10.15
C PRO A 179 -2.71 16.21 -9.63
N LEU A 180 -3.42 16.94 -10.50
CA LEU A 180 -4.38 17.94 -10.08
C LEU A 180 -5.54 17.29 -9.31
N GLU A 181 -6.02 16.14 -9.78
CA GLU A 181 -7.09 15.40 -9.13
C GLU A 181 -6.66 14.80 -7.79
N VAL A 182 -5.39 14.41 -7.67
CA VAL A 182 -4.79 13.91 -6.42
C VAL A 182 -4.64 15.04 -5.40
N VAL A 183 -4.10 16.20 -5.81
CA VAL A 183 -3.92 17.37 -4.93
C VAL A 183 -5.27 17.88 -4.41
N VAL A 184 -6.27 18.07 -5.28
CA VAL A 184 -7.62 18.48 -4.85
C VAL A 184 -8.23 17.44 -3.91
N SER A 185 -8.01 16.14 -4.15
CA SER A 185 -8.47 15.11 -3.23
C SER A 185 -7.82 15.20 -1.85
N HIS A 186 -6.57 15.63 -1.75
CA HIS A 186 -5.89 15.86 -0.48
C HIS A 186 -6.30 17.18 0.19
N GLN A 187 -6.63 18.22 -0.58
CA GLN A 187 -7.22 19.46 -0.04
C GLN A 187 -8.58 19.18 0.63
N ARG A 188 -9.43 18.35 0.01
CA ARG A 188 -10.72 17.93 0.58
C ARG A 188 -10.56 17.05 1.83
N GLN A 189 -9.60 16.12 1.79
CA GLN A 189 -9.36 15.18 2.88
C GLN A 189 -7.85 14.87 2.97
N PRO A 190 -7.11 15.59 3.83
CA PRO A 190 -5.69 15.37 3.99
C PRO A 190 -5.38 13.94 4.44
N GLY A 191 -4.32 13.35 3.86
CA GLY A 191 -3.73 12.11 4.36
C GLY A 191 -2.58 12.43 5.31
N LEU A 192 -2.02 11.44 6.00
CA LEU A 192 -0.93 11.66 6.96
C LEU A 192 0.27 12.40 6.34
N HIS A 193 0.72 11.95 5.16
CA HIS A 193 1.81 12.55 4.39
C HIS A 193 1.44 13.88 3.70
N ALA A 194 0.18 14.29 3.74
CA ALA A 194 -0.27 15.58 3.23
C ALA A 194 -0.13 16.72 4.25
N VAL A 195 0.15 16.38 5.51
CA VAL A 195 0.37 17.33 6.60
C VAL A 195 1.84 17.24 7.03
N PRO A 196 2.66 18.30 6.80
CA PRO A 196 4.06 18.29 7.20
C PRO A 196 4.25 17.92 8.67
N GLY A 197 5.13 16.94 8.94
CA GLY A 197 5.47 16.47 10.28
C GLY A 197 4.57 15.38 10.87
N LEU A 198 3.36 15.16 10.33
CA LEU A 198 2.41 14.20 10.90
C LEU A 198 2.79 12.73 10.64
N LEU A 199 3.41 12.44 9.50
CA LEU A 199 3.87 11.09 9.13
C LEU A 199 5.04 10.58 10.02
N GLY A 200 5.77 11.50 10.65
CA GLY A 200 7.09 11.23 11.22
C GLY A 200 8.17 10.97 10.15
N PRO A 201 9.38 10.55 10.55
CA PRO A 201 10.51 10.32 9.64
C PRO A 201 10.18 9.39 8.47
N SER A 202 10.55 9.80 7.26
CA SER A 202 10.18 9.19 5.98
C SER A 202 11.12 9.62 4.86
N GLY A 203 11.05 8.95 3.72
CA GLY A 203 11.78 9.35 2.51
C GLY A 203 11.41 10.73 1.98
N LEU A 204 10.25 11.29 2.34
CA LEU A 204 9.90 12.67 2.01
C LEU A 204 10.77 13.69 2.75
N ASP A 205 11.33 13.35 3.92
CA ASP A 205 11.98 14.34 4.76
C ASP A 205 13.31 14.85 4.20
N GLY A 206 14.01 14.00 3.44
CA GLY A 206 15.32 14.30 2.85
C GLY A 206 15.28 14.82 1.42
N LEU A 207 14.10 15.08 0.86
CA LEU A 207 13.96 15.46 -0.55
C LEU A 207 14.18 16.97 -0.77
N PRO A 208 14.82 17.36 -1.89
CA PRO A 208 15.11 18.75 -2.18
C PRO A 208 13.83 19.56 -2.40
N GLY A 209 13.92 20.85 -2.10
CA GLY A 209 12.81 21.79 -2.31
C GLY A 209 11.69 21.68 -1.26
N ARG A 210 11.81 20.79 -0.26
CA ARG A 210 10.87 20.73 0.86
C ARG A 210 10.93 21.98 1.75
N GLU A 211 12.13 22.51 1.96
CA GLU A 211 12.35 23.69 2.80
C GLU A 211 11.67 24.92 2.17
N ALA A 212 10.95 25.69 3.00
CA ALA A 212 10.27 26.93 2.61
C ALA A 212 9.07 26.80 1.63
N LEU A 213 8.44 25.63 1.51
CA LEU A 213 7.18 25.50 0.76
C LEU A 213 6.00 26.15 1.49
N ALA A 214 5.21 26.94 0.76
CA ALA A 214 3.89 27.33 1.22
C ALA A 214 2.99 26.08 1.35
N PRO A 215 1.98 26.06 2.25
CA PRO A 215 1.12 24.88 2.43
C PRO A 215 0.45 24.37 1.14
N GLY A 216 0.07 25.26 0.23
CA GLY A 216 -0.51 24.88 -1.06
C GLY A 216 0.51 24.21 -2.00
N ASP A 217 1.75 24.71 -2.02
CA ASP A 217 2.84 24.13 -2.82
C ASP A 217 3.28 22.77 -2.26
N TYR A 218 3.20 22.57 -0.94
CA TYR A 218 3.59 21.31 -0.32
C TYR A 218 2.83 20.11 -0.89
N LEU A 219 1.52 20.24 -1.12
CA LEU A 219 0.73 19.14 -1.68
C LEU A 219 1.16 18.76 -3.09
N ALA A 220 1.34 19.77 -3.96
CA ALA A 220 1.78 19.55 -5.33
C ALA A 220 3.21 19.00 -5.39
N TRP A 221 4.11 19.53 -4.56
CA TRP A 221 5.47 19.02 -4.38
C TRP A 221 5.48 17.56 -3.95
N MET A 222 4.77 17.23 -2.87
CA MET A 222 4.72 15.86 -2.35
C MET A 222 4.15 14.87 -3.36
N VAL A 223 3.06 15.24 -4.08
CA VAL A 223 2.54 14.42 -5.18
C VAL A 223 3.56 14.27 -6.31
N GLY A 224 4.28 15.35 -6.66
CA GLY A 224 5.37 15.32 -7.64
C GLY A 224 6.50 14.37 -7.25
N GLN A 225 6.92 14.37 -5.98
CA GLN A 225 7.94 13.46 -5.47
C GLN A 225 7.49 11.99 -5.53
N LEU A 226 6.22 11.70 -5.22
CA LEU A 226 5.68 10.34 -5.35
C LEU A 226 5.60 9.90 -6.82
N LEU A 227 5.21 10.81 -7.74
CA LEU A 227 5.21 10.53 -9.17
C LEU A 227 6.63 10.26 -9.69
N GLN A 228 7.61 11.07 -9.27
CA GLN A 228 9.01 10.88 -9.67
C GLN A 228 9.55 9.54 -9.16
N ALA A 229 9.33 9.19 -7.89
CA ALA A 229 9.79 7.91 -7.34
C ALA A 229 9.17 6.71 -8.09
N GLY A 230 7.90 6.79 -8.45
CA GLY A 230 7.26 5.74 -9.26
C GLY A 230 7.73 5.71 -10.71
N LEU A 231 8.02 6.87 -11.31
CA LEU A 231 8.65 6.96 -12.63
C LEU A 231 10.03 6.30 -12.63
N ASP A 232 10.83 6.50 -11.59
CA ASP A 232 12.16 5.87 -11.47
C ASP A 232 12.04 4.34 -11.45
N LEU A 233 11.08 3.79 -10.68
CA LEU A 233 10.79 2.35 -10.68
C LEU A 233 10.36 1.82 -12.05
N CYS A 234 9.47 2.54 -12.74
CA CYS A 234 8.99 2.13 -14.06
C CYS A 234 10.09 2.21 -15.13
N SER A 235 10.94 3.23 -15.05
CA SER A 235 12.07 3.45 -15.96
C SER A 235 13.17 2.40 -15.78
N ALA A 236 13.34 1.90 -14.55
CA ALA A 236 14.23 0.79 -14.24
C ALA A 236 13.65 -0.59 -14.64
N GLY A 237 12.40 -0.66 -15.11
CA GLY A 237 11.73 -1.93 -15.40
C GLY A 237 11.32 -2.72 -14.15
N GLU A 238 11.30 -2.06 -12.98
CA GLU A 238 11.00 -2.68 -11.69
C GLU A 238 9.51 -2.62 -11.32
N ALA A 239 8.71 -1.82 -12.04
CA ALA A 239 7.28 -1.71 -11.88
C ALA A 239 6.58 -1.45 -13.23
N VAL A 240 5.33 -1.91 -13.35
CA VAL A 240 4.45 -1.58 -14.46
C VAL A 240 3.59 -0.38 -14.09
N ALA A 241 3.68 0.69 -14.89
CA ALA A 241 2.85 1.87 -14.74
C ALA A 241 1.38 1.55 -15.05
N LEU A 242 0.46 2.06 -14.23
CA LEU A 242 -0.99 1.95 -14.43
C LEU A 242 -1.65 3.29 -14.13
N ASN A 243 -2.26 3.91 -15.15
CA ASN A 243 -3.03 5.14 -14.96
C ASN A 243 -4.44 4.78 -14.46
N TYR A 244 -4.96 5.55 -13.51
CA TYR A 244 -6.33 5.46 -13.01
C TYR A 244 -7.38 5.42 -14.13
N ARG A 245 -7.17 6.11 -15.24
CA ARG A 245 -8.08 6.12 -16.40
C ARG A 245 -8.22 4.77 -17.08
N GLU A 246 -7.26 3.87 -16.89
CA GLU A 246 -7.32 2.51 -17.41
C GLU A 246 -8.09 1.56 -16.49
N LEU A 247 -8.38 1.97 -15.24
CA LEU A 247 -9.19 1.19 -14.32
C LEU A 247 -10.69 1.30 -14.65
N PRO A 248 -11.46 0.21 -14.46
CA PRO A 248 -11.00 -1.12 -14.06
C PRO A 248 -10.53 -1.99 -15.24
N GLY A 249 -10.73 -1.52 -16.48
CA GLY A 249 -10.54 -2.29 -17.72
C GLY A 249 -9.17 -2.95 -17.88
N ALA A 250 -8.10 -2.32 -17.39
CA ALA A 250 -6.75 -2.86 -17.46
C ALA A 250 -6.60 -4.21 -16.76
N LEU A 251 -7.35 -4.48 -15.68
CA LEU A 251 -7.19 -5.70 -14.88
C LEU A 251 -7.54 -6.95 -15.67
N TRP A 252 -8.59 -6.91 -16.48
CA TRP A 252 -8.99 -8.00 -17.37
C TRP A 252 -8.59 -7.76 -18.83
N GLY A 253 -7.85 -6.68 -19.08
CA GLY A 253 -7.17 -6.40 -20.34
C GLY A 253 -5.69 -6.72 -20.21
N ARG A 254 -4.84 -5.70 -20.42
CA ARG A 254 -3.38 -5.86 -20.48
C ARG A 254 -2.75 -6.45 -19.21
N LEU A 255 -3.32 -6.21 -18.03
CA LEU A 255 -2.79 -6.74 -16.76
C LEU A 255 -3.34 -8.13 -16.40
N GLY A 256 -4.30 -8.66 -17.17
CA GLY A 256 -4.94 -9.96 -16.90
C GLY A 256 -3.94 -11.10 -16.70
N PRO A 257 -2.96 -11.28 -17.60
CA PRO A 257 -1.93 -12.31 -17.44
C PRO A 257 -1.08 -12.12 -16.19
N LEU A 258 -0.63 -10.89 -15.93
CA LEU A 258 0.22 -10.54 -14.78
C LEU A 258 -0.50 -10.82 -13.45
N LEU A 259 -1.78 -10.41 -13.37
CA LEU A 259 -2.63 -10.56 -12.20
C LEU A 259 -3.26 -11.95 -12.10
N CYS A 260 -3.11 -12.77 -13.15
CA CYS A 260 -3.76 -14.06 -13.33
C CYS A 260 -5.28 -14.00 -13.14
N ILE A 261 -5.91 -13.02 -13.80
CA ILE A 261 -7.36 -12.90 -13.86
C ILE A 261 -7.90 -13.98 -14.81
N ASP A 262 -8.73 -14.88 -14.27
CA ASP A 262 -9.51 -15.80 -15.07
C ASP A 262 -10.58 -15.02 -15.86
N PRO A 263 -10.68 -15.18 -17.20
CA PRO A 263 -11.76 -14.62 -17.99
C PRO A 263 -13.17 -14.89 -17.43
N ALA A 264 -13.38 -16.03 -16.76
CA ALA A 264 -14.64 -16.38 -16.12
C ALA A 264 -14.97 -15.49 -14.89
N ALA A 265 -13.97 -14.88 -14.25
CA ALA A 265 -14.16 -13.97 -13.12
C ALA A 265 -14.54 -12.55 -13.56
N VAL A 266 -14.35 -12.19 -14.84
CA VAL A 266 -14.53 -10.82 -15.34
C VAL A 266 -15.94 -10.25 -15.09
N PRO A 267 -17.04 -10.98 -15.33
CA PRO A 267 -18.39 -10.45 -15.02
C PRO A 267 -18.57 -10.11 -13.55
N HIS A 268 -17.99 -10.92 -12.64
CA HIS A 268 -18.02 -10.65 -11.20
C HIS A 268 -17.23 -9.38 -10.86
N LEU A 269 -16.01 -9.24 -11.41
CA LEU A 269 -15.17 -8.05 -11.20
C LEU A 269 -15.83 -6.77 -11.74
N GLN A 270 -16.54 -6.85 -12.87
CA GLN A 270 -17.30 -5.72 -13.41
C GLN A 270 -18.43 -5.29 -12.47
N ALA A 271 -19.13 -6.24 -11.85
CA ALA A 271 -20.16 -5.94 -10.85
C ALA A 271 -19.57 -5.26 -9.60
N VAL A 272 -18.41 -5.74 -9.13
CA VAL A 272 -17.69 -5.10 -8.01
C VAL A 272 -17.25 -3.68 -8.37
N ALA A 273 -16.72 -3.47 -9.58
CA ALA A 273 -16.31 -2.15 -10.06
C ALA A 273 -17.45 -1.13 -10.18
N GLY A 274 -18.71 -1.60 -10.23
CA GLY A 274 -19.90 -0.74 -10.22
C GLY A 274 -20.17 -0.02 -8.89
N HIS A 275 -19.41 -0.33 -7.82
CA HIS A 275 -19.60 0.21 -6.48
C HIS A 275 -18.42 1.10 -6.03
N ASP A 276 -18.66 2.01 -5.07
CA ASP A 276 -17.64 2.89 -4.50
C ASP A 276 -16.62 2.09 -3.69
N ALA A 277 -15.34 2.25 -4.03
CA ALA A 277 -14.28 1.44 -3.46
C ALA A 277 -13.95 1.70 -1.98
N LYS A 278 -14.47 2.77 -1.38
CA LYS A 278 -14.33 3.01 0.07
C LYS A 278 -15.66 2.82 0.80
N ARG A 279 -16.77 2.84 0.06
CA ARG A 279 -18.13 2.62 0.56
C ARG A 279 -18.86 1.63 -0.35
N PRO A 280 -18.61 0.31 -0.22
CA PRO A 280 -19.15 -0.70 -1.13
C PRO A 280 -20.69 -0.73 -1.22
N ALA A 281 -21.40 -0.15 -0.25
CA ALA A 281 -22.85 0.01 -0.27
C ALA A 281 -23.37 1.12 -1.21
N MET A 282 -22.48 1.93 -1.78
CA MET A 282 -22.82 3.02 -2.70
C MET A 282 -22.40 2.69 -4.13
N ALA A 283 -23.15 3.17 -5.12
CA ALA A 283 -22.74 3.07 -6.53
C ALA A 283 -21.49 3.92 -6.80
N PHE A 284 -20.65 3.45 -7.73
CA PHE A 284 -19.50 4.21 -8.18
C PHE A 284 -19.94 5.52 -8.87
N SER A 285 -19.24 6.61 -8.58
CA SER A 285 -19.39 7.88 -9.27
C SER A 285 -18.01 8.41 -9.66
N ALA A 286 -17.82 8.71 -10.94
CA ALA A 286 -16.62 9.38 -11.41
C ALA A 286 -16.54 10.79 -10.80
N ASP A 287 -15.38 11.15 -10.26
CA ASP A 287 -15.18 12.43 -9.55
C ASP A 287 -14.11 13.33 -10.19
N GLY A 288 -13.52 12.90 -11.32
CA GLY A 288 -12.40 13.59 -11.97
C GLY A 288 -12.75 15.00 -12.46
N GLU A 289 -13.88 15.15 -13.18
CA GLU A 289 -14.33 16.45 -13.69
C GLU A 289 -14.56 17.44 -12.54
N ALA A 290 -15.32 17.03 -11.53
CA ALA A 290 -15.61 17.86 -10.35
C ALA A 290 -14.35 18.30 -9.61
N LYS A 291 -13.34 17.43 -9.49
CA LYS A 291 -12.03 17.78 -8.90
C LYS A 291 -11.28 18.78 -9.76
N ARG A 292 -11.24 18.59 -11.09
CA ARG A 292 -10.57 19.51 -12.00
C ARG A 292 -11.23 20.89 -12.01
N SER A 293 -12.55 20.99 -11.87
CA SER A 293 -13.26 22.27 -11.82
C SER A 293 -13.06 23.04 -10.50
N GLU A 294 -12.79 22.34 -9.39
CA GLU A 294 -12.57 22.96 -8.07
C GLU A 294 -11.19 23.62 -7.92
N ALA A 295 -10.20 23.18 -8.70
CA ALA A 295 -8.85 23.71 -8.59
C ALA A 295 -8.76 25.18 -9.02
N ASP A 296 -8.29 26.02 -8.10
CA ASP A 296 -7.94 27.42 -8.36
C ASP A 296 -6.62 27.55 -9.15
N ASP A 297 -6.33 28.77 -9.61
CA ASP A 297 -5.15 29.05 -10.43
C ASP A 297 -3.83 28.77 -9.68
N ALA A 298 -3.82 29.00 -8.36
CA ALA A 298 -2.66 28.72 -7.51
C ALA A 298 -2.37 27.21 -7.45
N THR A 299 -3.40 26.38 -7.26
CA THR A 299 -3.27 24.92 -7.24
C THR A 299 -2.80 24.40 -8.61
N ARG A 300 -3.34 24.95 -9.70
CA ARG A 300 -2.91 24.58 -11.06
C ARG A 300 -1.45 24.93 -11.29
N ALA A 301 -1.02 26.14 -10.92
CA ALA A 301 0.36 26.58 -11.07
C ALA A 301 1.33 25.73 -10.22
N ALA A 302 0.94 25.37 -9.00
CA ALA A 302 1.74 24.50 -8.13
C ALA A 302 1.89 23.08 -8.73
N VAL A 303 0.80 22.50 -9.24
CA VAL A 303 0.83 21.19 -9.91
C VAL A 303 1.69 21.23 -11.17
N GLU A 304 1.56 22.30 -11.95
CA GLU A 304 2.37 22.48 -13.16
C GLU A 304 3.86 22.53 -12.84
N ARG A 305 4.21 23.27 -11.78
CA ARG A 305 5.60 23.42 -11.33
C ARG A 305 6.21 22.12 -10.81
N TRP A 306 5.44 21.34 -10.05
CA TRP A 306 6.01 20.27 -9.23
C TRP A 306 5.69 18.85 -9.68
N ALA A 307 4.56 18.63 -10.34
CA ALA A 307 4.05 17.29 -10.59
C ALA A 307 3.78 16.97 -12.07
N ARG A 308 3.69 17.99 -12.95
CA ARG A 308 3.38 17.78 -14.36
C ARG A 308 4.45 16.96 -15.08
N ALA A 309 5.71 17.35 -14.96
CA ALA A 309 6.81 16.70 -15.67
C ALA A 309 6.91 15.18 -15.42
N PRO A 310 6.96 14.67 -14.16
CA PRO A 310 7.00 13.23 -13.93
C PRO A 310 5.70 12.53 -14.35
N PHE A 311 4.54 13.20 -14.27
CA PHE A 311 3.28 12.65 -14.77
C PHE A 311 3.30 12.45 -16.29
N GLU A 312 3.71 13.46 -17.06
CA GLU A 312 3.79 13.36 -18.52
C GLU A 312 4.82 12.31 -18.98
N ALA A 313 5.93 12.19 -18.25
CA ALA A 313 6.90 11.13 -18.47
C ALA A 313 6.26 9.74 -18.29
N LEU A 314 5.50 9.51 -17.21
CA LEU A 314 4.76 8.26 -17.01
C LEU A 314 3.75 7.97 -18.13
N GLU A 315 3.03 8.99 -18.62
CA GLU A 315 2.10 8.84 -19.75
C GLU A 315 2.82 8.43 -21.04
N ALA A 316 4.08 8.85 -21.24
CA ALA A 316 4.89 8.42 -22.36
C ALA A 316 5.38 6.95 -22.22
N PHE A 317 5.49 6.41 -21.00
CA PHE A 317 5.86 5.02 -20.72
C PHE A 317 4.69 4.02 -20.86
N SER A 318 3.50 4.41 -20.40
CA SER A 318 2.34 3.52 -20.22
C SER A 318 1.91 2.68 -21.44
N PRO A 319 2.05 3.11 -22.72
CA PRO A 319 1.58 2.32 -23.85
C PRO A 319 2.38 1.06 -24.20
N ARG A 320 3.56 0.81 -23.60
CA ARG A 320 4.56 -0.13 -24.18
C ARG A 320 5.06 -1.28 -23.29
N GLN A 321 4.60 -1.42 -22.04
CA GLN A 321 5.30 -2.26 -21.05
C GLN A 321 4.71 -3.65 -20.76
N LEU A 322 3.78 -4.18 -21.56
CA LEU A 322 3.38 -5.60 -21.50
C LEU A 322 3.12 -6.18 -22.89
#